data_AF-A0A7W1HQR4-F1
#
_entry.id   AF-A0A7W1HQR4-F1
#
_cell.length_a   1.000
_cell.length_b   1.000
_cell.length_c   1.000
_cell.angle_alpha   90.00
_cell.angle_beta   90.00
_cell.angle_gamma   90.00
#
_symmetry.space_group_name_H-M   'P 1'
#
loop_
_entity.id
_entity.type
_entity.pdbx_description
1 polymer ?
#
loop_
_entity_poly.entity_id
_entity_poly.type
_entity_poly.pdbx_seq_one_letter_code
_entity_poly.pdbx_strand_id
1 'polypeptide(L)'
;AYDASIAFREFRFIERSGDTSGCDTCGLPLCCATWSGARSMGPVNVRLARQQGVTPNEKILGCCGEVKCCMRYEHDTYKEFKERAPFRNSTVKLGDREGKVVDYSMVKDSVFVQFGPRRADQELLSLGSLARDNPGIIPADTEEWELPEPPEPTDS
;
A
#
# COMPACT_ATOMS: atom_id res chain seq x y z
N ALA A 1 -39.85 -27.63 30.15
CA ALA A 1 -38.42 -27.81 30.45
C ALA A 1 -37.65 -27.09 29.35
N TYR A 2 -36.75 -26.17 29.69
CA TYR A 2 -35.91 -25.51 28.68
C TYR A 2 -34.77 -26.46 28.32
N ASP A 3 -34.61 -26.73 27.04
CA ASP A 3 -33.50 -27.53 26.52
C ASP A 3 -32.31 -26.60 26.33
N ALA A 4 -31.34 -26.66 27.23
CA ALA A 4 -30.14 -25.82 27.21
C ALA A 4 -28.93 -26.70 26.92
N SER A 5 -28.29 -26.46 25.77
CA SER A 5 -27.05 -27.14 25.37
C SER A 5 -25.85 -26.24 25.61
N ILE A 6 -24.80 -26.77 26.24
CA ILE A 6 -23.51 -26.09 26.41
C ILE A 6 -22.55 -26.59 25.32
N ALA A 7 -21.98 -25.68 24.55
CA ALA A 7 -20.95 -25.97 23.56
C ALA A 7 -19.64 -25.30 23.95
N PHE A 8 -18.55 -26.05 23.97
CA PHE A 8 -17.19 -25.52 24.10
C PHE A 8 -16.61 -25.32 22.70
N ARG A 9 -15.92 -24.19 22.48
CA ARG A 9 -15.12 -23.96 21.29
C ARG A 9 -13.73 -23.49 21.68
N GLU A 10 -12.74 -23.90 20.89
CA GLU A 10 -11.40 -23.34 20.98
C GLU A 10 -11.36 -22.05 20.16
N PHE A 11 -10.73 -21.03 20.72
CA PHE A 11 -10.59 -19.72 20.08
C PHE A 11 -9.16 -19.52 19.61
N ARG A 12 -9.00 -18.96 18.41
CA ARG A 12 -7.70 -18.49 17.94
C ARG A 12 -7.33 -17.20 18.66
N PHE A 13 -6.03 -16.92 18.76
CA PHE A 13 -5.55 -15.70 19.42
C PHE A 13 -6.15 -14.44 18.77
N ILE A 14 -6.24 -14.40 17.43
CA ILE A 14 -6.85 -13.28 16.70
C ILE A 14 -8.33 -13.06 17.05
N GLU A 15 -9.09 -14.12 17.31
CA GLU A 15 -10.50 -14.02 17.71
C GLU A 15 -10.61 -13.40 19.09
N ARG A 16 -9.77 -13.86 20.03
CA ARG A 16 -9.72 -13.34 21.40
C ARG A 16 -9.20 -11.90 21.47
N SER A 17 -8.21 -11.54 20.66
CA SER A 17 -7.70 -10.16 20.52
C SER A 17 -8.74 -9.23 19.91
N GLY A 18 -9.61 -9.73 19.03
CA GLY A 18 -10.68 -8.93 18.48
C GLY A 18 -11.77 -8.62 19.53
N ASP A 19 -12.05 -9.55 20.43
CA ASP A 19 -13.00 -9.37 21.53
C ASP A 19 -12.43 -8.47 22.65
N THR A 20 -11.10 -8.48 22.80
CA THR A 20 -10.36 -7.65 23.75
C THR A 20 -9.93 -6.36 23.06
N SER A 21 -10.74 -5.30 23.15
CA SER A 21 -10.34 -3.99 22.63
C SER A 21 -9.01 -3.52 23.24
N GLY A 22 -8.07 -3.03 22.42
CA GLY A 22 -6.76 -2.53 22.84
C GLY A 22 -6.01 -1.87 21.68
N CYS A 23 -4.74 -1.49 21.89
CA CYS A 23 -3.87 -0.91 20.85
C CYS A 23 -2.72 -1.86 20.49
N ASP A 24 -2.30 -1.85 19.23
CA ASP A 24 -1.10 -2.55 18.77
C ASP A 24 0.16 -1.70 19.04
N THR A 25 1.34 -2.28 18.80
CA THR A 25 2.66 -1.63 18.81
C THR A 25 2.78 -0.38 17.92
N CYS A 26 1.84 -0.19 16.98
CA CYS A 26 1.75 1.03 16.17
C CYS A 26 1.00 2.18 16.85
N GLY A 27 0.44 1.97 18.05
CA GLY A 27 -0.36 2.95 18.79
C GLY A 27 -1.82 3.06 18.33
N LEU A 28 -2.20 2.35 17.27
CA LEU A 28 -3.58 2.30 16.78
C LEU A 28 -4.36 1.15 17.42
N PRO A 29 -5.70 1.22 17.46
CA PRO A 29 -6.54 0.11 17.88
C PRO A 29 -6.22 -1.18 17.11
N LEU A 30 -6.36 -2.33 17.77
CA LEU A 30 -6.12 -3.63 17.14
C LEU A 30 -6.97 -3.77 15.86
N CYS A 31 -6.32 -4.01 14.72
CA CYS A 31 -7.01 -4.07 13.43
C CYS A 31 -8.10 -5.17 13.41
N CYS A 32 -7.90 -6.27 14.15
CA CYS A 32 -8.90 -7.33 14.32
C CYS A 32 -10.10 -6.92 15.18
N ALA A 33 -9.98 -5.90 16.03
CA ALA A 33 -11.09 -5.34 16.80
C ALA A 33 -11.81 -4.21 16.02
N THR A 34 -11.09 -3.48 15.16
CA THR A 34 -11.62 -2.30 14.46
C THR A 34 -12.53 -2.63 13.27
N TRP A 35 -12.21 -3.65 12.48
CA TRP A 35 -13.00 -3.99 11.29
C TRP A 35 -13.26 -5.50 11.20
N SER A 36 -14.48 -5.88 10.84
CA SER A 36 -14.94 -7.27 10.87
C SER A 36 -14.19 -8.17 9.88
N GLY A 37 -13.78 -7.64 8.73
CA GLY A 37 -13.11 -8.43 7.69
C GLY A 37 -11.71 -8.92 8.07
N ALA A 38 -11.03 -8.31 9.06
CA ALA A 38 -9.65 -8.66 9.43
C ALA A 38 -9.56 -10.07 10.00
N ARG A 39 -10.62 -10.53 10.68
CA ARG A 39 -10.73 -11.91 11.19
C ARG A 39 -10.96 -12.94 10.07
N SER A 40 -11.51 -12.51 8.93
CA SER A 40 -11.86 -13.38 7.80
C SER A 40 -10.75 -13.56 6.76
N MET A 41 -9.70 -12.73 6.79
CA MET A 41 -8.63 -12.73 5.79
C MET A 41 -7.65 -13.91 5.89
N GLY A 42 -7.74 -14.72 6.96
CA GLY A 42 -6.81 -15.81 7.23
C GLY A 42 -5.43 -15.32 7.72
N PRO A 43 -4.54 -16.25 8.14
CA PRO A 43 -3.24 -15.90 8.68
C PRO A 43 -2.31 -15.33 7.60
N VAL A 44 -1.53 -14.32 7.97
CA VAL A 44 -0.54 -13.70 7.06
C VAL A 44 0.79 -14.44 7.18
N ASN A 45 1.32 -14.91 6.05
CA ASN A 45 2.63 -15.54 6.01
C ASN A 45 3.75 -14.48 5.97
N VAL A 46 4.87 -14.75 6.64
CA VAL A 46 6.13 -13.97 6.54
C VAL A 46 6.57 -13.74 5.09
N ARG A 47 6.24 -14.66 4.18
CA ARG A 47 6.46 -14.50 2.73
C ARG A 47 5.76 -13.27 2.15
N LEU A 48 4.55 -12.94 2.63
CA LEU A 48 3.79 -11.77 2.17
C LEU A 48 4.51 -10.48 2.57
N ALA A 49 4.96 -10.40 3.82
CA ALA A 49 5.72 -9.25 4.31
C ALA A 49 6.99 -9.00 3.47
N ARG A 50 7.70 -10.08 3.10
CA ARG A 50 8.87 -9.98 2.20
C ARG A 50 8.51 -9.47 0.81
N GLN A 51 7.37 -9.87 0.24
CA GLN A 51 6.90 -9.40 -1.07
C GLN A 51 6.54 -7.91 -1.08
N GLN A 52 6.21 -7.36 0.09
CA GLN A 52 5.92 -5.95 0.31
C GLN A 52 7.17 -5.15 0.68
N GLY A 53 8.37 -5.76 0.62
CA GLY A 53 9.63 -5.09 0.93
C GLY A 53 9.88 -4.87 2.42
N VAL A 54 9.08 -5.48 3.29
CA VAL A 54 9.24 -5.38 4.74
C VAL A 54 10.20 -6.46 5.22
N THR A 55 11.27 -6.03 5.89
CA THR A 55 12.21 -6.95 6.54
C THR A 55 11.51 -7.65 7.71
N PRO A 56 11.47 -8.99 7.72
CA PRO A 56 10.77 -9.73 8.77
C PRO A 56 11.53 -9.60 10.10
N ASN A 57 10.99 -8.78 10.99
CA ASN A 57 11.46 -8.57 12.35
C ASN A 57 10.28 -8.62 13.33
N GLU A 58 10.53 -8.47 14.63
CA GLU A 58 9.46 -8.49 15.65
C GLU A 58 8.41 -7.38 15.45
N LYS A 59 8.73 -6.32 14.70
CA LYS A 59 7.80 -5.20 14.44
C LYS A 59 6.68 -5.54 13.46
N ILE A 60 6.82 -6.62 12.68
CA ILE A 60 5.75 -7.10 11.78
C ILE A 60 4.73 -7.99 12.50
N LEU A 61 5.00 -8.37 13.74
CA LEU A 61 4.09 -9.14 14.57
C LEU A 61 3.11 -8.18 15.25
N GLY A 62 1.83 -8.53 15.25
CA GLY A 62 0.83 -7.83 16.04
C GLY A 62 0.89 -8.30 17.50
N CYS A 63 0.16 -7.60 18.38
CA CYS A 63 -0.08 -8.08 19.75
C CYS A 63 -0.70 -9.48 19.81
N CYS A 64 -1.23 -9.98 18.69
CA CYS A 64 -1.71 -11.35 18.57
C CYS A 64 -0.64 -12.44 18.43
N GLY A 65 0.63 -12.06 18.31
CA GLY A 65 1.75 -12.98 18.05
C GLY A 65 1.83 -13.47 16.59
N GLU A 66 0.83 -13.17 15.77
CA GLU A 66 0.86 -13.41 14.32
C GLU A 66 1.29 -12.16 13.55
N VAL A 67 1.62 -12.32 12.27
CA VAL A 67 1.94 -11.19 11.38
C VAL A 67 0.71 -10.28 11.26
N LYS A 68 0.92 -8.97 11.31
CA LYS A 68 -0.15 -7.96 11.30
C LYS A 68 -1.09 -8.15 10.10
N CYS A 69 -2.39 -8.25 10.39
CA CYS A 69 -3.42 -8.43 9.37
C CYS A 69 -3.57 -7.22 8.42
N CYS A 70 -3.07 -6.04 8.80
CA CYS A 70 -2.97 -4.89 7.90
C CYS A 70 -2.12 -5.18 6.64
N MET A 71 -1.11 -6.05 6.75
CA MET A 71 -0.27 -6.47 5.62
C MET A 71 -1.10 -7.19 4.55
N ARG A 72 -2.12 -7.96 4.97
CA ARG A 72 -3.03 -8.64 4.02
C ARG A 72 -4.06 -7.69 3.44
N TYR A 73 -4.53 -6.74 4.25
CA TYR A 73 -5.45 -5.70 3.80
C TYR A 73 -4.85 -4.85 2.67
N GLU A 74 -3.61 -4.39 2.82
CA GLU A 74 -2.94 -3.56 1.80
C GLU A 74 -2.45 -4.34 0.57
N HIS A 75 -2.37 -5.67 0.68
CA HIS A 75 -1.75 -6.51 -0.35
C HIS A 75 -2.43 -6.38 -1.72
N ASP A 76 -3.75 -6.37 -1.76
CA ASP A 76 -4.48 -6.38 -3.03
C ASP A 76 -4.31 -5.03 -3.75
N THR A 77 -4.33 -3.92 -3.01
CA THR A 77 -3.99 -2.59 -3.52
C THR A 77 -2.55 -2.51 -4.04
N TYR A 78 -1.58 -3.11 -3.35
CA TYR A 78 -0.19 -3.15 -3.82
C TYR A 78 -0.02 -4.01 -5.07
N LYS A 79 -0.78 -5.09 -5.19
CA LYS A 79 -0.78 -5.95 -6.38
C LYS A 79 -1.33 -5.18 -7.57
N GLU A 80 -2.50 -4.55 -7.41
CA GLU A 80 -3.10 -3.70 -8.42
C GLU A 80 -2.13 -2.60 -8.86
N PHE A 81 -1.54 -1.85 -7.92
CA PHE A 81 -0.54 -0.83 -8.27
C PHE A 81 0.59 -1.37 -9.14
N LYS A 82 1.16 -2.53 -8.81
CA LYS A 82 2.26 -3.13 -9.60
C LYS A 82 1.84 -3.61 -10.98
N GLU A 83 0.56 -3.91 -11.21
CA GLU A 83 0.05 -4.34 -12.52
C GLU A 83 -0.10 -3.14 -13.49
N ARG A 84 -0.38 -1.95 -12.97
CA ARG A 84 -0.62 -0.72 -13.74
C ARG A 84 0.54 0.28 -13.73
N ALA A 85 1.46 0.18 -12.78
CA ALA A 85 2.67 1.01 -12.70
C ALA A 85 3.82 0.44 -13.57
N PRO A 86 4.76 1.29 -14.01
CA PRO A 86 5.94 0.82 -14.73
C PRO A 86 6.85 -0.05 -13.84
N PHE A 87 7.53 -1.01 -14.46
CA PHE A 87 8.39 -1.95 -13.74
C PHE A 87 9.62 -1.24 -13.14
N ARG A 88 10.07 -1.69 -11.97
CA ARG A 88 11.24 -1.10 -11.32
C ARG A 88 12.46 -1.32 -12.20
N ASN A 89 13.25 -0.28 -12.41
CA ASN A 89 14.36 -0.20 -13.36
C ASN A 89 13.98 -0.08 -14.83
N SER A 90 12.70 0.05 -15.18
CA SER A 90 12.33 0.42 -16.56
C SER A 90 12.63 1.89 -16.82
N THR A 91 12.82 2.23 -18.10
CA THR A 91 12.91 3.61 -18.56
C THR A 91 11.50 4.13 -18.85
N VAL A 92 11.22 5.35 -18.41
CA VAL A 92 9.96 6.07 -18.67
C VAL A 92 10.27 7.42 -19.29
N LYS A 93 9.35 7.90 -20.13
CA LYS A 93 9.39 9.22 -20.76
C LYS A 93 8.57 10.24 -19.99
N LEU A 94 9.06 11.47 -19.91
CA LEU A 94 8.29 12.61 -19.42
C LEU A 94 8.67 13.82 -20.28
N GLY A 95 7.82 14.18 -21.24
CA GLY A 95 8.15 15.14 -22.29
C GLY A 95 9.41 14.73 -23.06
N ASP A 96 10.41 15.63 -23.10
CA ASP A 96 11.69 15.39 -23.78
C ASP A 96 12.73 14.65 -22.90
N ARG A 97 12.36 14.27 -21.67
CA ARG A 97 13.27 13.64 -20.71
C ARG A 97 12.99 12.14 -20.62
N GLU A 98 14.05 11.34 -20.59
CA GLU A 98 13.98 9.92 -20.26
C GLU A 98 14.61 9.68 -18.89
N GLY A 99 13.95 8.89 -18.06
CA GLY A 99 14.43 8.58 -16.72
C GLY A 99 14.16 7.14 -16.33
N LYS A 100 14.92 6.65 -15.35
CA LYS A 100 14.80 5.28 -14.86
C LYS A 100 13.98 5.21 -13.58
N VAL A 101 13.02 4.31 -13.50
CA VAL A 101 12.22 4.07 -12.29
C VAL A 101 13.09 3.43 -11.21
N VAL A 102 13.27 4.10 -10.09
CA VAL A 102 14.11 3.64 -8.97
C VAL A 102 13.30 3.04 -7.84
N ASP A 103 12.15 3.63 -7.53
CA ASP A 103 11.32 3.22 -6.39
C ASP A 103 9.85 3.63 -6.57
N TYR A 104 8.99 3.19 -5.65
CA TYR A 104 7.55 3.40 -5.70
C TYR A 104 7.03 4.14 -4.48
N SER A 105 6.01 4.98 -4.69
CA SER A 105 5.18 5.55 -3.64
C SER A 105 3.73 5.17 -3.91
N MET A 106 3.35 3.96 -3.47
CA MET A 106 2.04 3.37 -3.79
C MET A 106 0.88 4.18 -3.18
N VAL A 107 1.06 4.75 -1.99
CA VAL A 107 0.06 5.58 -1.31
C VAL A 107 -0.25 6.86 -2.10
N LYS A 108 0.72 7.40 -2.84
CA LYS A 108 0.58 8.63 -3.64
C LYS A 108 0.34 8.34 -5.12
N ASP A 109 0.05 7.08 -5.48
CA ASP A 109 -0.01 6.61 -6.87
C ASP A 109 1.13 7.15 -7.76
N SER A 110 2.36 7.08 -7.23
CA SER A 110 3.52 7.76 -7.81
C SER A 110 4.76 6.87 -7.84
N VAL A 111 5.72 7.20 -8.71
CA VAL A 111 7.00 6.51 -8.86
C VAL A 111 8.16 7.49 -8.79
N PHE A 112 9.27 7.05 -8.19
CA PHE A 112 10.51 7.81 -8.19
C PHE A 112 11.29 7.53 -9.47
N VAL A 113 11.51 8.57 -10.27
CA VAL A 113 12.24 8.50 -11.53
C VAL A 113 13.54 9.26 -11.41
N GLN A 114 14.63 8.64 -11.86
CA GLN A 114 15.95 9.23 -11.88
C GLN A 114 16.32 9.63 -13.32
N PHE A 115 16.50 10.93 -13.54
CA PHE A 115 16.85 11.48 -14.87
C PHE A 115 18.35 11.67 -15.08
N GLY A 116 19.15 11.63 -14.00
CA GLY A 116 20.60 11.85 -14.05
C GLY A 116 21.41 10.82 -13.25
N PRO A 117 22.74 10.90 -13.28
CA PRO A 117 23.61 9.93 -12.61
C PRO A 117 23.58 10.05 -11.08
N ARG A 118 23.14 11.20 -10.54
CA ARG A 118 23.15 11.44 -9.09
C ARG A 118 21.81 11.07 -8.49
N ARG A 119 21.85 10.62 -7.23
CA ARG A 119 20.63 10.34 -6.45
C ARG A 119 19.78 11.61 -6.22
N ALA A 120 20.40 12.79 -6.24
CA ALA A 120 19.70 14.07 -6.12
C ALA A 120 18.79 14.37 -7.34
N ASP A 121 19.03 13.71 -8.48
CA ASP A 121 18.26 13.88 -9.71
C ASP A 121 17.01 12.96 -9.73
N GLN A 122 16.55 12.55 -8.54
CA GLN A 122 15.35 11.73 -8.34
C GLN A 122 14.14 12.62 -8.12
N GLU A 123 13.13 12.46 -8.97
CA GLU A 123 11.87 13.19 -8.89
C GLU A 123 10.73 12.20 -8.63
N LEU A 124 9.78 12.61 -7.79
CA LEU A 124 8.55 11.84 -7.55
C LEU A 124 7.50 12.27 -8.57
N LEU A 125 7.03 11.33 -9.39
CA LEU A 125 6.08 11.59 -10.46
C LEU A 125 4.83 10.74 -10.29
N SER A 126 3.66 11.35 -10.44
CA SER A 126 2.39 10.62 -10.44
C SER A 126 2.25 9.74 -11.69
N LEU A 127 1.55 8.61 -11.57
CA LEU A 127 1.22 7.78 -12.72
C LEU A 127 0.39 8.55 -13.75
N GLY A 128 -0.47 9.48 -13.31
CA GLY A 128 -1.24 10.39 -14.19
C GLY A 128 -0.36 11.21 -15.14
N SER A 129 0.70 11.82 -14.60
CA SER A 129 1.64 12.61 -15.41
C SER A 129 2.41 11.74 -16.40
N LEU A 130 2.82 10.54 -15.99
CA LEU A 130 3.58 9.61 -16.81
C LEU A 130 2.73 8.89 -17.87
N ALA A 131 1.44 8.69 -17.63
CA ALA A 131 0.55 7.99 -18.55
C ALA A 131 0.42 8.69 -19.91
N ARG A 132 0.66 10.01 -19.97
CA ARG A 132 0.61 10.80 -21.21
C ARG A 132 1.63 10.34 -22.25
N ASP A 133 2.84 10.01 -21.81
CA ASP A 133 3.98 9.71 -22.68
C ASP A 133 4.35 8.21 -22.71
N ASN A 134 3.72 7.37 -21.89
CA ASN A 134 4.06 5.96 -21.73
C ASN A 134 2.81 5.07 -21.88
N PRO A 135 2.54 4.51 -23.07
CA PRO A 135 1.41 3.62 -23.28
C PRO A 135 1.56 2.35 -22.44
N GLY A 136 0.62 2.10 -21.54
CA GLY A 136 0.61 0.95 -20.63
C GLY A 136 0.63 1.31 -19.14
N ILE A 137 0.87 2.58 -18.79
CA ILE A 137 0.70 3.07 -17.42
C ILE A 137 -0.77 3.50 -17.22
N ILE A 138 -1.40 2.99 -16.16
CA ILE A 138 -2.80 3.31 -15.84
C ILE A 138 -2.88 3.94 -14.44
N PRO A 139 -3.23 5.24 -14.32
CA PRO A 139 -3.44 5.89 -13.02
C PRO A 139 -4.62 5.29 -12.26
N ALA A 140 -4.57 5.30 -10.93
CA ALA A 140 -5.67 4.81 -10.09
C ALA A 140 -6.95 5.64 -10.25
N ASP A 141 -6.80 6.97 -10.23
CA ASP A 141 -7.89 7.91 -10.47
C ASP A 141 -7.72 8.50 -11.87
N THR A 142 -8.53 8.03 -12.81
CA THR A 142 -8.48 8.50 -14.21
C THR A 142 -9.03 9.92 -14.38
N GLU A 143 -9.63 10.48 -13.32
CA GLU A 143 -10.29 11.79 -13.26
C GLU A 143 -9.42 12.93 -12.68
N GLU A 144 -8.15 12.71 -12.35
CA GLU A 144 -7.24 13.79 -11.87
C GLU A 144 -6.76 14.66 -13.06
N TRP A 145 -7.68 15.49 -13.54
CA TRP A 145 -7.58 16.34 -14.73
C TRP A 145 -7.66 17.84 -14.37
N GLU A 146 -6.70 18.34 -13.61
CA GLU A 146 -6.43 19.80 -13.63
C GLU A 146 -4.95 20.05 -13.91
N LEU A 147 -4.72 20.58 -15.12
CA LEU A 147 -3.45 21.13 -15.56
C LEU A 147 -3.00 22.23 -14.56
N PRO A 148 -1.68 22.43 -14.34
CA PRO A 148 -1.24 23.61 -13.61
C PRO A 148 -1.81 24.85 -14.29
N GLU A 149 -2.45 25.73 -13.50
CA GLU A 149 -3.00 26.98 -14.00
C GLU A 149 -1.90 27.73 -14.78
N PRO A 150 -2.20 28.24 -15.99
CA PRO A 150 -1.23 29.06 -16.70
C PRO A 150 -0.84 30.24 -15.81
N PRO A 151 0.44 30.67 -15.81
CA PRO A 151 0.87 31.77 -14.97
C PRO A 151 0.01 33.00 -15.28
N GLU A 152 -0.53 33.62 -14.23
CA GLU A 152 -1.36 34.81 -14.39
C GLU A 152 -0.60 35.85 -15.24
N PRO A 153 -1.29 36.51 -16.19
CA PRO A 153 -0.64 37.54 -16.98
C PRO A 153 -0.14 38.62 -16.02
N THR A 154 1.18 38.83 -15.99
CA THR A 154 1.77 39.95 -15.28
C THR A 154 1.28 41.22 -15.97
N ASP A 155 0.29 41.87 -15.38
CA ASP A 155 -0.21 43.15 -15.84
C ASP A 155 0.96 44.16 -15.76
N SER A 156 1.18 44.87 -16.87
CA SER A 156 2.25 45.86 -17.05
C SER A 156 1.88 47.20 -16.44
#